data_AF-A0A6C0BD92-F1
#
_entry.id   AF-A0A6C0BD92-F1
#
_cell.length_a   1.000
_cell.length_b   1.000
_cell.length_c   1.000
_cell.angle_alpha   90.00
_cell.angle_beta   90.00
_cell.angle_gamma   90.00
#
_symmetry.space_group_name_H-M   'P 1'
#
loop_
_entity.id
_entity.type
_entity.pdbx_description
1 polymer ?
#
loop_
_entity_poly.entity_id
_entity_poly.type
_entity_poly.pdbx_seq_one_letter_code
_entity_poly.pdbx_strand_id
1 'polypeptide(L)'
;MEKTKFDRVKETVHLLKQLQANGISETNGAYMDTKEALDAWIKTGEAADHVIQFRTYGRVGHLTLPKTADRAAEMVLKVTS
;
A
#
# COMPACT_ATOMS: atom_id res chain seq x y z
N MET A 1 -19.45 4.23 8.85
CA MET A 1 -18.49 3.93 9.93
C MET A 1 -17.10 4.30 9.45
N GLU A 2 -16.39 5.15 10.19
CA GLU A 2 -15.00 5.45 9.87
C GLU A 2 -14.10 4.28 10.27
N LYS A 3 -13.12 3.99 9.41
CA LYS A 3 -12.15 2.93 9.63
C LYS A 3 -11.26 3.32 10.80
N THR A 4 -11.13 2.44 11.81
CA THR A 4 -10.31 2.73 12.98
C THR A 4 -8.83 2.70 12.62
N LYS A 5 -8.00 3.46 13.34
CA LYS A 5 -6.54 3.45 13.13
C LYS A 5 -5.96 2.04 13.23
N PHE A 6 -6.50 1.20 14.13
CA PHE A 6 -6.05 -0.17 14.32
C PHE A 6 -6.29 -1.05 13.09
N ASP A 7 -7.45 -0.89 12.45
CA ASP A 7 -7.79 -1.60 11.22
C ASP A 7 -6.87 -1.17 10.07
N ARG A 8 -6.63 0.14 9.91
CA ARG A 8 -5.69 0.68 8.91
C ARG A 8 -4.26 0.15 9.10
N VAL A 9 -3.79 0.05 10.34
CA VAL A 9 -2.46 -0.51 10.64
C VAL A 9 -2.42 -2.00 10.29
N LYS A 10 -3.46 -2.76 10.63
CA LYS A 10 -3.51 -4.18 10.32
C LYS A 10 -3.50 -4.43 8.82
N GLU A 11 -4.26 -3.66 8.05
CA GLU A 11 -4.24 -3.73 6.58
C GLU A 11 -2.90 -3.32 5.99
N THR A 12 -2.31 -2.23 6.51
CA THR A 12 -0.97 -1.79 6.12
C THR A 12 0.06 -2.92 6.27
N VAL A 13 0.10 -3.57 7.44
CA VAL A 13 1.02 -4.69 7.68
C VAL A 13 0.73 -5.88 6.76
N HIS A 14 -0.54 -6.14 6.48
CA HIS A 14 -0.94 -7.21 5.56
C HIS A 14 -0.46 -6.94 4.13
N LEU A 15 -0.64 -5.72 3.62
CA LEU A 15 -0.20 -5.29 2.30
C LEU A 15 1.33 -5.31 2.18
N LEU A 16 2.05 -4.83 3.19
CA LEU A 16 3.52 -4.89 3.23
C LEU A 16 4.04 -6.33 3.20
N LYS A 17 3.38 -7.25 3.93
CA LYS A 17 3.70 -8.68 3.85
C LYS A 17 3.43 -9.27 2.47
N GLN A 18 2.34 -8.87 1.81
CA GLN A 18 2.05 -9.29 0.44
C GLN A 18 3.10 -8.77 -0.55
N LEU A 19 3.59 -7.54 -0.39
CA LEU A 19 4.71 -7.02 -1.18
C LEU A 19 5.96 -7.89 -1.02
N GLN A 20 6.36 -8.18 0.21
CA GLN A 20 7.50 -9.05 0.50
C GLN A 20 7.30 -10.45 -0.10
N ALA A 21 6.09 -11.02 0.02
CA ALA A 21 5.75 -12.31 -0.58
C ALA A 21 5.81 -12.31 -2.11
N ASN A 22 5.55 -11.17 -2.75
CA ASN A 22 5.69 -10.97 -4.19
C ASN A 22 7.15 -10.78 -4.66
N GLY A 23 8.11 -10.85 -3.73
CA GLY A 23 9.54 -10.70 -4.01
C GLY A 23 10.04 -9.27 -3.99
N ILE A 24 9.23 -8.31 -3.52
CA ILE A 24 9.62 -6.91 -3.39
C ILE A 24 10.38 -6.74 -2.08
N SER A 25 11.67 -6.46 -2.18
CA SER A 25 12.53 -6.30 -1.01
C SER A 25 12.22 -5.00 -0.27
N GLU A 26 12.35 -5.02 1.06
CA GLU A 26 12.12 -3.85 1.92
C GLU A 26 13.16 -2.74 1.75
N THR A 27 14.31 -3.08 1.18
CA THR A 27 15.36 -2.15 0.79
C THR A 27 15.08 -1.44 -0.53
N ASN A 28 14.03 -1.84 -1.24
CA ASN A 28 13.67 -1.22 -2.51
C ASN A 28 13.01 0.13 -2.24
N GLY A 29 13.40 1.17 -2.99
CA GLY A 29 12.82 2.51 -2.86
C GLY A 29 11.30 2.49 -3.00
N ALA A 30 10.78 1.65 -3.89
CA ALA A 30 9.34 1.46 -4.06
C ALA A 30 8.63 0.91 -2.80
N TYR A 31 9.30 0.06 -2.02
CA TYR A 31 8.77 -0.41 -0.74
C TYR A 31 8.77 0.71 0.32
N MET A 32 9.82 1.53 0.35
CA MET A 32 9.87 2.71 1.22
C MET A 32 8.76 3.71 0.88
N ASP A 33 8.56 4.05 -0.39
CA ASP A 33 7.46 4.90 -0.87
C ASP A 33 6.09 4.36 -0.41
N THR A 34 5.88 3.05 -0.57
CA THR A 34 4.64 2.40 -0.14
C THR A 34 4.44 2.54 1.37
N LYS A 35 5.50 2.31 2.16
CA LYS A 35 5.44 2.41 3.62
C LYS A 35 5.16 3.84 4.07
N GLU A 36 5.75 4.83 3.40
CA GLU A 36 5.52 6.25 3.69
C GLU A 36 4.07 6.66 3.39
N ALA A 37 3.53 6.24 2.24
CA ALA A 37 2.13 6.44 1.87
C ALA A 37 1.16 5.80 2.89
N LEU A 38 1.45 4.57 3.32
CA LEU A 38 0.66 3.87 4.32
C LEU A 38 0.71 4.55 5.70
N ASP A 39 1.87 5.04 6.12
CA ASP A 39 2.03 5.79 7.38
C ASP A 39 1.24 7.11 7.36
N ALA A 40 1.31 7.84 6.25
CA ALA A 40 0.52 9.04 6.02
C ALA A 40 -0.98 8.74 6.09
N TRP A 41 -1.43 7.63 5.51
CA TRP A 41 -2.82 7.18 5.55
C TRP A 41 -3.29 6.75 6.94
N ILE A 42 -2.45 6.07 7.71
CA ILE A 42 -2.74 5.72 9.11
C ILE A 42 -2.94 6.99 9.94
N LYS A 43 -2.10 8.01 9.72
CA LYS A 43 -2.13 9.29 10.45
C LYS A 43 -3.31 10.18 10.07
N THR A 44 -3.51 10.42 8.77
CA THR A 44 -4.55 11.31 8.23
C THR A 44 -5.93 10.66 8.24
N GLY A 45 -6.00 9.39 7.82
CA GLY A 45 -7.26 8.71 7.57
C GLY A 45 -8.02 9.18 6.36
N GLU A 46 -7.37 9.89 5.45
CA GLU A 46 -8.00 10.33 4.21
C GLU A 46 -7.95 9.25 3.15
N ALA A 47 -8.78 9.37 2.11
CA ALA A 47 -8.68 8.45 0.99
C ALA A 47 -7.46 8.87 0.15
N ALA A 48 -6.58 7.94 -0.16
CA ALA A 48 -5.38 8.20 -0.95
C ALA A 48 -5.14 7.08 -1.95
N ASP A 49 -4.81 7.45 -3.18
CA ASP A 49 -4.35 6.54 -4.21
C ASP A 49 -2.88 6.86 -4.53
N HIS A 50 -2.06 5.82 -4.54
CA HIS A 50 -0.63 5.93 -4.81
C HIS A 50 -0.24 4.93 -5.88
N VAL A 51 0.50 5.41 -6.87
CA VAL A 51 1.04 4.60 -7.96
C VAL A 51 2.54 4.48 -7.75
N ILE A 52 2.97 3.32 -7.27
CA ILE A 52 4.38 3.02 -7.01
C ILE A 52 4.96 2.25 -8.20
N GLN A 53 5.96 2.81 -8.87
CA GLN A 53 6.63 2.15 -9.98
C GLN A 53 7.79 1.29 -9.46
N PHE A 54 7.63 -0.03 -9.50
CA PHE A 54 8.68 -1.01 -9.22
C PHE A 54 9.56 -1.20 -10.47
N ARG A 55 10.33 -0.17 -10.85
CA ARG A 55 11.25 -0.23 -12.01
C ARG A 55 12.21 -1.42 -11.94
N THR A 56 12.67 -1.77 -10.74
CA THR A 56 13.55 -2.94 -10.51
C THR A 56 12.94 -4.26 -11.00
N TYR A 57 11.61 -4.36 -11.01
CA TYR A 57 10.87 -5.58 -11.36
C TYR A 57 10.01 -5.44 -12.61
N GLY A 58 10.02 -4.27 -13.28
CA GLY A 58 9.11 -3.97 -14.40
C GLY A 58 7.62 -4.01 -14.01
N ARG A 59 7.30 -3.68 -12.75
CA ARG A 59 5.94 -3.74 -12.21
C ARG A 59 5.48 -2.36 -11.74
N VAL A 60 4.18 -2.16 -11.67
CA VAL A 60 3.54 -0.97 -11.12
C VAL A 60 2.55 -1.42 -10.05
N GLY A 61 2.75 -0.97 -8.82
CA GLY A 61 1.77 -1.17 -7.76
C GLY A 61 0.81 0.01 -7.69
N HIS A 62 -0.47 -0.28 -7.85
CA HIS A 62 -1.54 0.63 -7.46
C HIS A 62 -1.93 0.34 -6.03
N LEU A 63 -1.60 1.26 -5.13
CA LEU A 63 -2.02 1.26 -3.75
C LEU A 63 -3.28 2.12 -3.62
N THR A 64 -4.40 1.50 -3.26
CA THR A 64 -5.67 2.17 -3.03
C THR A 64 -5.97 2.16 -1.54
N LEU A 65 -6.01 3.33 -0.92
CA LEU A 65 -6.22 3.52 0.51
C LEU A 65 -7.55 4.23 0.75
N PRO A 66 -8.64 3.51 1.03
CA PRO A 66 -9.94 4.12 1.29
C PRO A 66 -10.09 4.66 2.72
N LYS A 67 -10.82 5.77 2.90
CA LYS A 67 -11.16 6.36 4.21
C LYS A 67 -12.25 5.58 4.96
N THR A 68 -13.20 5.01 4.24
CA THR A 68 -14.38 4.33 4.79
C THR A 68 -14.08 2.86 5.07
N ALA A 69 -14.64 2.32 6.15
CA ALA A 69 -14.56 0.87 6.45
C ALA A 69 -15.30 -0.01 5.41
N ASP A 70 -16.07 0.62 4.53
CA ASP A 70 -16.78 -0.01 3.42
C ASP A 70 -15.84 -0.51 2.32
N ARG A 71 -14.63 0.07 2.21
CA ARG A 71 -13.59 -0.40 1.30
C ARG A 71 -12.33 -0.81 2.06
N ALA A 72 -11.80 -1.97 1.70
CA ALA A 72 -10.51 -2.46 2.16
C ALA A 72 -9.36 -1.75 1.41
N ALA A 73 -8.22 -1.58 2.07
CA ALA A 73 -7.03 -1.11 1.40
C ALA A 73 -6.51 -2.22 0.48
N GLU A 74 -6.31 -1.90 -0.78
CA GLU A 74 -5.92 -2.87 -1.80
C GLU A 74 -4.62 -2.43 -2.45
N MET A 75 -3.77 -3.41 -2.73
CA MET A 75 -2.55 -3.19 -3.49
C MET A 75 -2.51 -4.12 -4.68
N VAL A 76 -2.62 -3.53 -5.87
CA VAL A 76 -2.64 -4.26 -7.12
C VAL A 76 -1.29 -4.07 -7.81
N LEU A 77 -0.52 -5.15 -7.88
CA LEU A 77 0.71 -5.20 -8.67
C LEU A 77 0.35 -5.57 -10.11
N LYS A 78 0.51 -4.63 -11.04
CA LYS A 78 0.39 -4.87 -12.48
C LYS A 78 1.78 -4.99 -13.10
N VAL A 79 1.94 -5.93 -14.02
CA VAL A 79 3.12 -6.00 -14.90
C VAL A 79 2.91 -5.01 -16.02
N THR A 80 3.87 -4.09 -16.21
CA THR A 80 3.90 -3.29 -17.43
C THR A 80 4.69 -4.11 -18.44
N SER A 81 3.96 -4.79 -19.34
CA SER A 81 4.53 -5.47 -20.52
C SER A 81 4.98 -4.45 -21.56
#